data_AF-A0A6M4H2H2-F1
#
_entry.id   AF-A0A6M4H2H2-F1
#
_cell.length_a   1.000
_cell.length_b   1.000
_cell.length_c   1.000
_cell.angle_alpha   90.00
_cell.angle_beta   90.00
_cell.angle_gamma   90.00
#
_symmetry.space_group_name_H-M   'P 1'
#
loop_
_entity.id
_entity.type
_entity.pdbx_description
1 polymer ?
#
loop_
_entity_poly.entity_id
_entity_poly.type
_entity_poly.pdbx_seq_one_letter_code
_entity_poly.pdbx_strand_id
1 'polypeptide(L)'
;MTAVRITTVRVALREAAERRLEEGWLYLPCSEIPALDSPCVIVSGSDESEEVAAKAGFPQEGLYTRDIEDTAKGAVQFEDPPSDDLLLEAFLYYWRFDAWLPHPGASDPPTTDEWKRNLDREFFDLLGAERADVPCHKQGCPRGAVAHSSLCRIHHFEMVKKEPCPFGEAGGR
;
A
#
# COMPACT_ATOMS: atom_id res chain seq x y z
N MET A 1 -29.75 9.43 15.86
CA MET A 1 -30.56 9.36 14.63
C MET A 1 -29.57 9.16 13.50
N THR A 2 -29.73 8.11 12.71
CA THR A 2 -28.86 7.88 11.56
C THR A 2 -29.16 8.90 10.48
N ALA A 3 -28.15 9.68 10.08
CA ALA A 3 -28.24 10.60 8.95
C ALA A 3 -27.59 9.95 7.72
N VAL A 4 -28.19 10.14 6.56
CA VAL A 4 -27.74 9.59 5.28
C VAL A 4 -27.71 10.71 4.27
N ARG A 5 -26.53 10.98 3.70
CA ARG A 5 -26.34 12.02 2.68
C ARG A 5 -25.76 11.41 1.42
N ILE A 6 -26.55 11.40 0.34
CA ILE A 6 -26.07 11.02 -1.00
C ILE A 6 -25.43 12.24 -1.66
N THR A 7 -24.24 12.06 -2.22
CA THR A 7 -23.46 13.10 -2.88
C THR A 7 -22.57 12.48 -3.97
N THR A 8 -21.58 13.23 -4.47
CA THR A 8 -20.50 12.72 -5.33
C THR A 8 -19.18 12.72 -4.59
N VAL A 9 -18.24 11.89 -5.03
CA VAL A 9 -16.87 11.87 -4.49
C VAL A 9 -16.24 13.26 -4.56
N ARG A 10 -16.39 13.99 -5.67
CA ARG A 10 -15.89 15.37 -5.83
C ARG A 10 -16.36 16.29 -4.72
N VAL A 11 -17.65 16.29 -4.42
CA VAL A 11 -18.23 17.17 -3.37
C VAL A 11 -17.72 16.75 -2.00
N ALA A 12 -17.70 15.44 -1.70
CA ALA A 12 -17.21 14.94 -0.42
C ALA A 12 -15.73 15.33 -0.19
N LEU A 13 -14.87 15.18 -1.20
CA LEU A 13 -13.45 15.52 -1.09
C LEU A 13 -13.21 17.03 -0.93
N ARG A 14 -13.94 17.87 -1.66
CA ARG A 14 -13.86 19.34 -1.48
C ARG A 14 -14.31 19.77 -0.09
N GLU A 15 -15.40 19.20 0.40
CA GLU A 15 -15.89 19.50 1.74
C GLU A 15 -14.92 19.00 2.82
N ALA A 16 -14.26 17.85 2.61
CA ALA A 16 -13.20 17.38 3.50
C ALA A 16 -12.00 18.33 3.51
N ALA A 17 -11.56 18.80 2.33
CA ALA A 17 -10.48 19.78 2.22
C ALA A 17 -10.80 21.09 2.98
N GLU A 18 -12.07 21.47 3.02
CA GLU A 18 -12.56 22.66 3.73
C GLU A 18 -13.00 22.38 5.19
N ARG A 19 -12.90 21.14 5.68
CA ARG A 19 -13.40 20.69 7.00
C ARG A 19 -14.88 20.97 7.24
N ARG A 20 -15.68 20.78 6.19
CA ARG A 20 -17.14 20.92 6.19
C ARG A 20 -17.85 19.59 5.93
N LEU A 21 -17.10 18.48 5.84
CA LEU A 21 -17.67 17.16 5.64
C LEU A 21 -18.36 16.70 6.93
N GLU A 22 -19.57 16.15 6.81
CA GLU A 22 -20.30 15.62 7.97
C GLU A 22 -19.59 14.38 8.52
N GLU A 23 -19.46 14.28 9.84
CA GLU A 23 -18.79 13.16 10.49
C GLU A 23 -19.51 11.84 10.20
N GLY A 24 -18.84 10.91 9.53
CA GLY A 24 -19.40 9.60 9.21
C GLY A 24 -18.49 8.76 8.33
N TRP A 25 -19.03 7.64 7.87
CA TRP A 25 -18.37 6.76 6.90
C TRP A 25 -18.87 7.05 5.49
N LEU A 26 -17.94 7.18 4.54
CA LEU A 26 -18.23 7.24 3.12
C LEU A 26 -18.36 5.82 2.57
N TYR A 27 -19.43 5.56 1.81
CA TYR A 27 -19.65 4.30 1.10
C TYR A 27 -19.87 4.52 -0.40
N LEU A 28 -19.51 3.52 -1.19
CA LEU A 28 -19.49 3.52 -2.65
C LEU A 28 -20.45 2.46 -3.24
N PRO A 29 -20.97 2.67 -4.45
CA PRO A 29 -21.99 1.80 -5.08
C PRO A 29 -21.43 0.47 -5.63
N CYS A 30 -20.16 0.43 -5.99
CA CYS A 30 -19.49 -0.75 -6.54
C CYS A 30 -18.03 -0.79 -6.09
N SER A 31 -17.35 -1.93 -6.34
CA SER A 31 -15.93 -2.15 -6.04
C SER A 31 -14.98 -1.63 -7.14
N GLU A 32 -15.49 -0.92 -8.13
CA GLU A 32 -14.65 -0.28 -9.16
C GLU A 32 -13.99 0.99 -8.61
N ILE A 33 -12.90 1.42 -9.25
CA ILE A 33 -12.21 2.67 -8.88
C ILE A 33 -13.18 3.85 -9.09
N PRO A 34 -13.57 4.60 -8.04
CA PRO A 34 -14.49 5.70 -8.20
C PRO A 34 -13.85 6.85 -8.99
N ALA A 35 -14.65 7.45 -9.87
CA ALA A 35 -14.33 8.73 -10.49
C ALA A 35 -14.86 9.88 -9.62
N LEU A 36 -14.44 11.11 -9.93
CA LEU A 36 -14.89 12.31 -9.22
C LEU A 36 -16.43 12.44 -9.18
N ASP A 37 -17.10 12.11 -10.28
CA ASP A 37 -18.56 12.22 -10.38
C ASP A 37 -19.28 10.92 -9.98
N SER A 38 -18.56 9.91 -9.49
CA SER A 38 -19.17 8.70 -8.93
C SER A 38 -20.03 9.08 -7.71
N PRO A 39 -21.26 8.55 -7.60
CA PRO A 39 -22.08 8.79 -6.44
C PRO A 39 -21.47 8.09 -5.23
N CYS A 40 -21.62 8.69 -4.06
CA CYS A 40 -21.27 8.09 -2.77
C CYS A 40 -22.32 8.48 -1.72
N VAL A 41 -22.29 7.81 -0.58
CA VAL A 41 -23.14 8.14 0.56
C VAL A 41 -22.31 8.30 1.81
N ILE A 42 -22.64 9.30 2.63
CA ILE A 42 -22.06 9.47 3.97
C ILE A 42 -23.14 9.05 4.97
N VAL A 43 -22.77 8.13 5.87
CA VAL A 43 -23.65 7.64 6.93
C VAL A 43 -23.06 8.04 8.28
N SER A 44 -23.87 8.73 9.08
CA SER A 44 -23.47 9.31 10.37
C SER A 44 -24.28 8.73 11.53
N GLY A 45 -23.62 8.53 12.68
CA GLY A 45 -24.29 8.30 13.97
C GLY A 45 -24.94 6.92 14.16
N SER A 46 -24.37 5.86 13.59
CA SER A 46 -24.89 4.49 13.70
C SER A 46 -23.78 3.44 13.76
N ASP A 47 -23.88 2.49 14.68
CA ASP A 47 -23.08 1.26 14.68
C ASP A 47 -23.47 0.32 13.51
N GLU A 48 -24.63 0.58 12.86
CA GLU A 48 -25.15 -0.16 11.70
C GLU A 48 -24.91 0.58 10.37
N SER A 49 -23.86 1.40 10.28
CA SER A 49 -23.61 2.26 9.10
C SER A 49 -23.50 1.47 7.80
N GLU A 50 -22.86 0.29 7.84
CA GLU A 50 -22.71 -0.61 6.69
C GLU A 50 -24.06 -1.12 6.17
N GLU A 51 -24.95 -1.58 7.06
CA GLU A 51 -26.27 -2.06 6.65
C GLU A 51 -27.12 -0.97 6.02
N VAL A 52 -27.05 0.25 6.58
CA VAL A 52 -27.79 1.41 6.09
C VAL A 52 -27.29 1.81 4.71
N ALA A 53 -25.96 1.85 4.51
CA ALA A 53 -25.35 2.14 3.23
C ALA A 53 -25.68 1.07 2.17
N ALA A 54 -25.59 -0.21 2.53
CA ALA A 54 -25.93 -1.33 1.65
C ALA A 54 -27.40 -1.28 1.21
N LYS A 55 -28.35 -0.98 2.12
CA LYS A 55 -29.78 -0.78 1.80
C LYS A 55 -30.01 0.41 0.88
N ALA A 56 -29.14 1.42 0.92
CA ALA A 56 -29.17 2.58 0.03
C ALA A 56 -28.48 2.33 -1.33
N GLY A 57 -27.92 1.13 -1.57
CA GLY A 57 -27.22 0.79 -2.80
C GLY A 57 -25.73 1.13 -2.80
N PHE A 58 -25.13 1.33 -1.64
CA PHE A 58 -23.71 1.64 -1.45
C PHE A 58 -23.04 0.60 -0.53
N PRO A 59 -22.86 -0.65 -1.00
CA PRO A 59 -22.38 -1.74 -0.16
C PRO A 59 -20.87 -1.69 0.12
N GLN A 60 -20.11 -0.87 -0.62
CA GLN A 60 -18.65 -0.83 -0.48
C GLN A 60 -18.25 0.21 0.54
N GLU A 61 -17.60 -0.22 1.62
CA GLU A 61 -16.99 0.68 2.59
C GLU A 61 -15.84 1.47 1.95
N GLY A 62 -15.88 2.79 2.13
CA GLY A 62 -14.86 3.74 1.72
C GLY A 62 -13.96 4.09 2.90
N LEU A 63 -13.91 5.38 3.23
CA LEU A 63 -13.10 5.91 4.32
C LEU A 63 -13.97 6.63 5.36
N TYR A 64 -13.50 6.64 6.60
CA TYR A 64 -14.09 7.49 7.62
C TYR A 64 -13.72 8.95 7.34
N THR A 65 -14.62 9.88 7.69
CA THR A 65 -14.49 11.31 7.38
C THR A 65 -13.15 11.89 7.81
N ARG A 66 -12.63 11.47 8.98
CA ARG A 66 -11.32 11.93 9.47
C ARG A 66 -10.17 11.55 8.53
N ASP A 67 -10.20 10.34 7.97
CA ASP A 67 -9.16 9.88 7.05
C ASP A 67 -9.27 10.62 5.71
N ILE A 68 -10.49 10.93 5.25
CA ILE A 68 -10.73 11.77 4.07
C ILE A 68 -10.18 13.18 4.28
N GLU A 69 -10.41 13.79 5.46
CA GLU A 69 -9.83 15.09 5.79
C GLU A 69 -8.30 15.08 5.87
N ASP A 70 -7.72 14.02 6.45
CA ASP A 70 -6.27 13.86 6.56
C ASP A 70 -5.62 13.64 5.17
N THR A 71 -6.26 12.88 4.27
CA THR A 71 -5.80 12.75 2.86
C THR A 71 -5.86 14.09 2.12
N ALA A 72 -6.96 14.84 2.26
CA ALA A 72 -7.09 16.17 1.66
C ALA A 72 -6.04 17.15 2.21
N LYS A 73 -5.76 17.11 3.51
CA LYS A 73 -4.69 17.89 4.14
C LYS A 73 -3.30 17.48 3.61
N GLY A 74 -3.08 16.21 3.31
CA GLY A 74 -1.89 15.73 2.63
C GLY A 74 -1.72 16.35 1.24
N ALA A 75 -2.79 16.38 0.45
CA ALA A 75 -2.80 16.98 -0.89
C ALA A 75 -2.39 18.46 -0.90
N VAL A 76 -2.77 19.23 0.13
CA VAL A 76 -2.37 20.65 0.29
C VAL A 76 -0.84 20.83 0.33
N GLN A 77 -0.07 19.80 0.70
CA GLN A 77 1.40 19.88 0.70
C GLN A 77 1.99 19.90 -0.73
N PHE A 78 1.23 19.45 -1.73
CA PHE A 78 1.66 19.41 -3.12
C PHE A 78 1.07 20.56 -3.94
N GLU A 79 -0.17 20.96 -3.67
CA GLU A 79 -0.90 22.02 -4.38
C GLU A 79 -1.87 22.75 -3.43
N ASP A 80 -1.88 24.09 -3.42
CA ASP A 80 -2.77 24.91 -2.57
C ASP A 80 -3.45 26.06 -3.36
N PRO A 81 -4.80 26.02 -3.56
CA PRO A 81 -5.69 24.93 -3.17
C PRO A 81 -5.47 23.68 -4.05
N PRO A 82 -5.65 22.45 -3.51
CA PRO A 82 -5.46 21.24 -4.29
C PRO A 82 -6.54 21.11 -5.37
N SER A 83 -6.14 20.63 -6.54
CA SER A 83 -7.07 20.29 -7.61
C SER A 83 -7.94 19.08 -7.25
N ASP A 84 -9.11 18.95 -7.90
CA ASP A 84 -9.99 17.80 -7.69
C ASP A 84 -9.30 16.48 -8.02
N ASP A 85 -8.48 16.45 -9.07
CA ASP A 85 -7.74 15.26 -9.49
C ASP A 85 -6.72 14.84 -8.43
N LEU A 86 -6.00 15.79 -7.83
CA LEU A 86 -5.07 15.51 -6.74
C LEU A 86 -5.80 15.02 -5.47
N LEU A 87 -6.95 15.60 -5.15
CA LEU A 87 -7.79 15.13 -4.04
C LEU A 87 -8.26 13.69 -4.27
N LEU A 88 -8.72 13.37 -5.49
CA LEU A 88 -9.13 12.02 -5.83
C LEU A 88 -7.95 11.04 -5.76
N GLU A 89 -6.79 11.42 -6.28
CA GLU A 89 -5.58 10.60 -6.23
C GLU A 89 -5.19 10.26 -4.79
N ALA A 90 -5.15 11.27 -3.90
CA ALA A 90 -4.82 11.08 -2.50
C ALA A 90 -5.83 10.17 -1.78
N PHE A 91 -7.12 10.37 -2.02
CA PHE A 91 -8.19 9.53 -1.50
C PHE A 91 -8.04 8.07 -1.97
N LEU A 92 -7.88 7.85 -3.28
CA LEU A 92 -7.76 6.52 -3.86
C LEU A 92 -6.52 5.79 -3.36
N TYR A 93 -5.41 6.48 -3.21
CA TYR A 93 -4.16 5.89 -2.72
C TYR A 93 -4.33 5.39 -1.27
N TYR A 94 -4.93 6.21 -0.39
CA TYR A 94 -5.19 5.80 0.98
C TYR A 94 -6.22 4.68 1.06
N TRP A 95 -7.32 4.78 0.33
CA TRP A 95 -8.36 3.75 0.33
C TRP A 95 -7.86 2.39 -0.17
N ARG A 96 -6.96 2.36 -1.16
CA ARG A 96 -6.42 1.10 -1.70
C ARG A 96 -5.29 0.51 -0.87
N PHE A 97 -4.48 1.34 -0.23
CA PHE A 97 -3.20 0.91 0.35
C PHE A 97 -3.04 1.20 1.84
N ASP A 98 -4.02 1.84 2.48
CA ASP A 98 -3.94 2.31 3.87
C ASP A 98 -2.67 3.14 4.13
N ALA A 99 -2.34 4.01 3.17
CA ALA A 99 -1.09 4.77 3.13
C ALA A 99 -1.29 6.18 2.56
N TRP A 100 -0.49 7.13 3.02
CA TRP A 100 -0.51 8.50 2.47
C TRP A 100 0.14 8.54 1.08
N LEU A 101 -0.42 9.38 0.20
CA LEU A 101 0.13 9.63 -1.13
C LEU A 101 1.56 10.21 -1.01
N PRO A 102 2.61 9.53 -1.52
CA PRO A 102 3.99 10.01 -1.37
C PRO A 102 4.29 11.25 -2.21
N HIS A 103 3.77 11.29 -3.44
CA HIS A 103 3.85 12.41 -4.37
C HIS A 103 2.74 12.25 -5.44
N PRO A 104 2.35 13.32 -6.15
CA PRO A 104 1.43 13.21 -7.28
C PRO A 104 1.97 12.27 -8.37
N GLY A 105 1.10 11.47 -8.97
CA GLY A 105 1.43 10.41 -9.92
C GLY A 105 2.17 9.22 -9.30
N ALA A 106 2.04 8.97 -7.99
CA ALA A 106 2.69 7.83 -7.36
C ALA A 106 2.18 6.51 -7.95
N SER A 107 3.09 5.60 -8.26
CA SER A 107 2.71 4.23 -8.63
C SER A 107 2.17 3.49 -7.41
N ASP A 108 1.36 2.46 -7.65
CA ASP A 108 0.93 1.53 -6.60
C ASP A 108 2.16 1.05 -5.81
N PRO A 109 2.07 0.95 -4.46
CA PRO A 109 3.14 0.39 -3.67
C PRO A 109 3.40 -1.06 -4.12
N PRO A 110 4.66 -1.53 -4.02
CA PRO A 110 5.00 -2.89 -4.39
C PRO A 110 4.17 -3.87 -3.57
N THR A 111 3.75 -4.97 -4.20
CA THR A 111 3.08 -6.07 -3.51
C THR A 111 3.97 -6.62 -2.39
N THR A 112 3.39 -7.31 -1.40
CA THR A 112 4.15 -7.94 -0.32
C THR A 112 5.27 -8.85 -0.86
N ASP A 113 5.01 -9.59 -1.93
CA ASP A 113 5.99 -10.48 -2.56
C ASP A 113 7.12 -9.70 -3.25
N GLU A 114 6.80 -8.60 -3.94
CA GLU A 114 7.80 -7.72 -4.54
C GLU A 114 8.65 -7.02 -3.48
N TRP A 115 8.01 -6.50 -2.43
CA TRP A 115 8.68 -5.89 -1.30
C TRP A 115 9.64 -6.87 -0.63
N LYS A 116 9.16 -8.09 -0.33
CA LYS A 116 10.00 -9.16 0.22
C LYS A 116 11.17 -9.46 -0.70
N ARG A 117 10.91 -9.63 -2.00
CA ARG A 117 11.96 -9.93 -3.00
C ARG A 117 12.99 -8.81 -3.08
N ASN A 118 12.60 -7.54 -2.95
CA ASN A 118 13.50 -6.40 -2.94
C ASN A 118 14.38 -6.40 -1.68
N LEU A 119 13.80 -6.62 -0.49
CA LEU A 119 14.56 -6.76 0.75
C LEU A 119 15.53 -7.95 0.72
N ASP A 120 15.09 -9.06 0.13
CA ASP A 120 15.94 -10.23 -0.06
C ASP A 120 17.08 -9.93 -1.02
N ARG A 121 16.82 -9.21 -2.11
CA ARG A 121 17.83 -8.77 -3.09
C ARG A 121 18.88 -7.90 -2.40
N GLU A 122 18.45 -6.87 -1.68
CA GLU A 122 19.32 -5.96 -0.94
C GLU A 122 20.20 -6.72 0.05
N PHE A 123 19.60 -7.61 0.85
CA PHE A 123 20.36 -8.45 1.77
C PHE A 123 21.37 -9.34 1.04
N PHE A 124 20.97 -9.98 -0.06
CA PHE A 124 21.85 -10.84 -0.85
C PHE A 124 23.03 -10.07 -1.47
N ASP A 125 22.81 -8.83 -1.88
CA ASP A 125 23.84 -7.94 -2.46
C ASP A 125 24.81 -7.41 -1.40
N LEU A 126 24.34 -7.16 -0.18
CA LEU A 126 25.19 -6.78 0.97
C LEU A 126 26.19 -7.88 1.38
N LEU A 127 25.95 -9.15 1.02
CA LEU A 127 26.90 -10.24 1.30
C LEU A 127 28.24 -10.07 0.56
N GLY A 128 28.27 -9.27 -0.50
CA GLY A 128 29.47 -9.02 -1.30
C GLY A 128 29.91 -10.23 -2.14
N ALA A 129 31.13 -10.14 -2.70
CA ALA A 129 31.69 -11.19 -3.55
C ALA A 129 32.10 -12.45 -2.76
N GLU A 130 32.02 -13.60 -3.43
CA GLU A 130 32.52 -14.86 -2.89
C GLU A 130 34.05 -14.92 -3.04
N ARG A 131 34.73 -15.40 -1.99
CA ARG A 131 36.18 -15.56 -1.97
C ARG A 131 36.54 -16.92 -2.56
N ALA A 132 37.17 -16.92 -3.74
CA ALA A 132 37.51 -18.15 -4.46
C ALA A 132 38.52 -19.05 -3.74
N ASP A 133 39.33 -18.48 -2.85
CA ASP A 133 40.34 -19.15 -2.04
C ASP A 133 39.79 -19.82 -0.77
N VAL A 134 38.56 -19.48 -0.36
CA VAL A 134 37.92 -20.03 0.84
C VAL A 134 36.66 -20.79 0.43
N PRO A 135 36.63 -22.14 0.46
CA PRO A 135 35.46 -22.90 0.04
C PRO A 135 34.28 -22.71 1.02
N CYS A 136 33.07 -22.77 0.49
CA CYS A 136 31.84 -22.82 1.28
C CYS A 136 31.80 -24.08 2.16
N HIS A 137 31.42 -23.93 3.42
CA HIS A 137 31.35 -25.03 4.39
C HIS A 137 30.14 -25.96 4.19
N LYS A 138 29.19 -25.60 3.32
CA LYS A 138 28.11 -26.52 2.96
C LYS A 138 28.67 -27.70 2.17
N GLN A 139 28.42 -28.91 2.65
CA GLN A 139 28.84 -30.15 1.99
C GLN A 139 28.40 -30.19 0.52
N GLY A 140 29.36 -30.42 -0.37
CA GLY A 140 29.12 -30.54 -1.83
C GLY A 140 28.97 -29.21 -2.58
N CYS A 141 29.10 -28.06 -1.91
CA CYS A 141 29.01 -26.76 -2.58
C CYS A 141 30.37 -26.37 -3.19
N PRO A 142 30.47 -26.13 -4.52
CA PRO A 142 31.73 -25.76 -5.17
C PRO A 142 32.07 -24.26 -5.04
N ARG A 143 31.20 -23.47 -4.38
CA ARG A 143 31.32 -22.00 -4.31
C ARG A 143 32.27 -21.54 -3.22
N GLY A 144 32.74 -20.29 -3.34
CA GLY A 144 33.54 -19.61 -2.33
C GLY A 144 32.70 -19.02 -1.19
N ALA A 145 33.30 -18.81 -0.02
CA ALA A 145 32.67 -18.20 1.14
C ALA A 145 32.73 -16.66 1.07
N VAL A 146 31.72 -15.96 1.57
CA VAL A 146 31.74 -14.47 1.64
C VAL A 146 32.66 -13.96 2.74
N ALA A 147 32.99 -12.66 2.74
CA ALA A 147 34.03 -12.06 3.59
C ALA A 147 33.89 -12.38 5.09
N HIS A 148 32.67 -12.33 5.62
CA HIS A 148 32.38 -12.49 7.06
C HIS A 148 31.62 -13.78 7.39
N SER A 149 31.75 -14.80 6.54
CA SER A 149 31.08 -16.09 6.74
C SER A 149 31.93 -17.24 6.23
N SER A 150 31.62 -18.44 6.71
CA SER A 150 32.10 -19.70 6.15
C SER A 150 31.21 -20.24 5.03
N LEU A 151 30.13 -19.53 4.66
CA LEU A 151 29.18 -19.92 3.60
C LEU A 151 29.26 -18.99 2.39
N CYS A 152 28.92 -19.51 1.21
CA CYS A 152 28.71 -18.71 0.00
C CYS A 152 27.47 -17.82 0.11
N ARG A 153 27.22 -16.93 -0.87
CA ARG A 153 26.08 -16.00 -0.81
C ARG A 153 24.73 -16.73 -0.65
N ILE A 154 24.55 -17.82 -1.41
CA ILE A 154 23.33 -18.64 -1.39
C ILE A 154 23.12 -19.27 -0.01
N HIS A 155 24.08 -20.05 0.47
CA HIS A 155 23.91 -20.78 1.74
C HIS A 155 23.91 -19.84 2.94
N HIS A 156 24.62 -18.70 2.89
CA HIS A 156 24.51 -17.68 3.91
C HIS A 156 23.09 -17.12 3.95
N PHE A 157 22.52 -16.79 2.78
CA PHE A 157 21.15 -16.31 2.69
C PHE A 157 20.17 -17.30 3.32
N GLU A 158 20.23 -18.58 2.91
CA GLU A 158 19.35 -19.63 3.42
C GLU A 158 19.51 -19.84 4.93
N MET A 159 20.73 -19.70 5.44
CA MET A 159 21.01 -19.85 6.87
C MET A 159 20.43 -18.70 7.70
N VAL A 160 20.44 -17.47 7.18
CA VAL A 160 19.89 -16.29 7.87
C VAL A 160 18.37 -16.20 7.70
N LYS A 161 17.87 -16.31 6.47
CA LYS A 161 16.45 -16.15 6.12
C LYS A 161 15.60 -17.39 6.40
N LYS A 162 16.23 -18.55 6.62
CA LYS A 162 15.58 -19.85 6.86
C LYS A 162 14.66 -20.30 5.73
N GLU A 163 14.95 -19.87 4.51
CA GLU A 163 14.21 -20.21 3.29
C GLU A 163 15.16 -20.36 2.10
N PRO A 164 14.78 -21.09 1.03
CA PRO A 164 15.60 -21.24 -0.17
C PRO A 164 15.95 -19.89 -0.79
N CYS A 165 17.20 -19.70 -1.20
CA CYS A 165 17.62 -18.45 -1.82
C CYS A 165 16.96 -18.28 -3.21
N PRO A 166 16.18 -17.21 -3.45
CA PRO A 166 15.50 -17.01 -4.74
C PRO A 166 16.44 -16.55 -5.86
N PHE A 167 17.74 -16.41 -5.59
CA PHE A 167 18.74 -15.81 -6.50
C PHE A 167 19.84 -16.77 -6.93
N GLY A 168 19.77 -18.03 -6.49
CA GLY A 168 20.67 -19.05 -6.99
C GLY A 168 20.24 -19.51 -8.38
N GLU A 169 21.15 -19.47 -9.35
CA GLU A 169 20.98 -20.31 -10.53
C GLU A 169 20.88 -21.77 -10.05
N ALA A 170 19.83 -22.47 -10.47
CA ALA A 170 19.67 -23.90 -10.28
C ALA A 170 20.72 -24.67 -11.10
N GLY A 171 22.00 -24.51 -10.75
CA GLY A 171 23.13 -25.13 -11.40
C GLY A 171 23.46 -26.48 -10.78
N GLY A 172 22.92 -27.54 -11.38
CA GLY A 172 23.45 -28.90 -11.28
C GLY A 172 22.97 -29.72 -10.08
N ARG A 173 21.82 -30.38 -10.24
CA ARG A 173 21.64 -31.72 -9.66
C ARG A 173 22.32 -32.75 -10.56
#